data_AF-A0A1R1AS27-F1
#
_entry.id   AF-A0A1R1AS27-F1
#
_cell.length_a   1.000
_cell.length_b   1.000
_cell.length_c   1.000
_cell.angle_alpha   90.00
_cell.angle_beta   90.00
_cell.angle_gamma   90.00
#
_symmetry.space_group_name_H-M   'P 1'
#
loop_
_entity.id
_entity.type
_entity.pdbx_description
1 polymer ?
#
loop_
_entity_poly.entity_id
_entity_poly.type
_entity_poly.pdbx_seq_one_letter_code
_entity_poly.pdbx_strand_id
1 'polypeptide(L)'
;MREATEGQHEHSEMLPLFSTTDRGGRMTALLPGRGVGRATPLLPWLFAAAALWALTGSVPFGALLGLAPTPAISMLLGHPVTVGVAVVLLFVAIGVTGGVYSRAVEQFGQTRVAGLFVSLAIAGGLVVIAGVLLIWTLASDPSRPFNLEAIGTSPTIPLELGAVIGACFALWAAISLLRLPGSITHVRLRQSDIERLRVEGNSFIGTLTTVSFTNCWLFDLPIFKVEVGYIVAGTPRVVSAHMRTSADRVPLVGSRMLVLTDDSGTTHVEVDLSNGATFEPDVTKYAAPTD
;
A
#
# COMPACT_ATOMS: atom_id res chain seq x y z
N MET A 1 -22.13 0.76 -22.47
CA MET A 1 -22.37 0.79 -21.00
C MET A 1 -21.09 0.46 -20.19
N ARG A 2 -19.91 0.87 -20.67
CA ARG A 2 -18.59 0.63 -20.03
C ARG A 2 -17.82 1.92 -19.73
N GLU A 3 -18.24 3.06 -20.28
CA GLU A 3 -17.58 4.37 -20.11
C GLU A 3 -17.97 5.11 -18.82
N ALA A 4 -19.07 4.74 -18.14
CA ALA A 4 -19.50 5.43 -16.92
C ALA A 4 -18.62 5.08 -15.70
N THR A 5 -17.92 3.95 -15.71
CA THR A 5 -17.16 3.46 -14.56
C THR A 5 -15.71 3.96 -14.53
N GLU A 6 -15.12 4.30 -15.69
CA GLU A 6 -13.78 4.88 -15.77
C GLU A 6 -13.74 6.34 -15.30
N GLY A 7 -14.73 7.15 -15.70
CA GLY A 7 -14.82 8.55 -15.25
C GLY A 7 -15.10 8.72 -13.75
N GLN A 8 -15.69 7.73 -13.10
CA GLN A 8 -16.00 7.77 -11.67
C GLN A 8 -14.81 7.37 -10.78
N HIS A 9 -13.83 6.65 -11.34
CA HIS A 9 -12.59 6.32 -10.66
C HIS A 9 -11.60 7.50 -10.65
N GLU A 10 -11.46 8.24 -11.76
CA GLU A 10 -10.68 9.48 -11.78
C GLU A 10 -11.31 10.56 -10.88
N HIS A 11 -12.64 10.67 -10.83
CA HIS A 11 -13.31 11.66 -9.99
C HIS A 11 -13.14 11.40 -8.47
N SER A 12 -12.89 10.14 -8.08
CA SER A 12 -12.68 9.77 -6.68
C SER A 12 -11.27 10.07 -6.18
N GLU A 13 -10.28 10.17 -7.07
CA GLU A 13 -8.93 10.63 -6.73
C GLU A 13 -8.87 12.16 -6.57
N MET A 14 -9.91 12.89 -6.98
CA MET A 14 -9.94 14.36 -6.95
C MET A 14 -10.56 14.97 -5.68
N LEU A 15 -11.14 14.17 -4.78
CA LEU A 15 -11.77 14.71 -3.58
C LEU A 15 -10.82 14.70 -2.38
N PRO A 16 -10.73 15.80 -1.61
CA PRO A 16 -9.86 15.83 -0.44
C PRO A 16 -10.27 14.78 0.58
N LEU A 17 -9.31 13.94 0.96
CA LEU A 17 -9.51 12.91 1.98
C LEU A 17 -9.20 13.50 3.35
N PHE A 18 -10.16 13.43 4.28
CA PHE A 18 -9.96 13.86 5.66
C PHE A 18 -9.92 12.69 6.62
N SER A 19 -9.16 12.84 7.70
CA SER A 19 -9.19 11.92 8.83
C SER A 19 -8.89 12.66 10.12
N THR A 20 -9.75 12.47 11.11
CA THR A 20 -9.60 13.04 12.47
C THR A 20 -8.61 12.25 13.32
N THR A 21 -8.20 11.06 12.89
CA THR A 21 -7.42 10.12 13.72
C THR A 21 -6.22 9.52 13.02
N ASP A 22 -6.31 9.25 11.72
CA ASP A 22 -5.24 8.66 10.92
C ASP A 22 -4.50 9.73 10.10
N ARG A 23 -3.24 9.44 9.75
CA ARG A 23 -2.38 10.34 8.97
C ARG A 23 -1.63 9.61 7.85
N GLY A 24 -1.35 10.34 6.77
CA GLY A 24 -0.58 9.85 5.62
C GLY A 24 -1.16 8.56 5.04
N GLY A 25 -0.32 7.53 4.86
CA GLY A 25 -0.76 6.28 4.25
C GLY A 25 -1.78 5.46 5.04
N ARG A 26 -2.07 5.85 6.30
CA ARG A 26 -3.12 5.25 7.15
C ARG A 26 -4.48 5.91 6.99
N MET A 27 -4.58 7.04 6.30
CA MET A 27 -5.89 7.66 6.05
C MET A 27 -6.73 6.72 5.19
N THR A 28 -7.96 6.50 5.63
CA THR A 28 -8.89 5.54 5.03
C THR A 28 -9.97 6.30 4.28
N ALA A 29 -10.08 6.05 2.99
CA ALA A 29 -11.19 6.53 2.18
C ALA A 29 -12.28 5.46 2.09
N LEU A 30 -13.54 5.90 2.07
CA LEU A 30 -14.66 5.07 1.65
C LEU A 30 -15.52 5.90 0.71
N LEU A 31 -15.68 5.44 -0.52
CA LEU A 31 -16.57 6.08 -1.49
C LEU A 31 -18.04 5.97 -1.04
N PRO A 32 -18.87 6.99 -1.24
CA PRO A 32 -20.30 6.88 -1.00
C PRO A 32 -20.91 5.69 -1.75
N GLY A 33 -21.74 4.90 -1.07
CA GLY A 33 -22.39 3.71 -1.65
C GLY A 33 -21.50 2.47 -1.80
N ARG A 34 -20.21 2.53 -1.45
CA ARG A 34 -19.37 1.33 -1.31
C ARG A 34 -19.42 0.78 0.10
N GLY A 35 -19.54 -0.54 0.21
CA GLY A 35 -19.45 -1.25 1.49
C GLY A 35 -18.00 -1.53 1.92
N VAL A 36 -17.86 -2.01 3.15
CA VAL A 36 -16.58 -2.38 3.76
C VAL A 36 -15.79 -3.40 2.92
N GLY A 37 -14.49 -3.13 2.75
CA GLY A 37 -13.56 -3.96 2.00
C GLY A 37 -13.40 -5.38 2.56
N ARG A 38 -13.14 -6.35 1.66
CA ARG A 38 -12.90 -7.76 1.99
C ARG A 38 -11.60 -8.22 1.36
N ALA A 39 -10.74 -8.94 2.09
CA ALA A 39 -9.46 -9.41 1.56
C ALA A 39 -9.59 -10.58 0.57
N THR A 40 -10.68 -11.36 0.64
CA THR A 40 -10.87 -12.59 -0.15
C THR A 40 -10.64 -12.43 -1.66
N PRO A 41 -11.12 -11.37 -2.34
CA PRO A 41 -10.92 -11.20 -3.77
C PRO A 41 -9.47 -10.85 -4.15
N LEU A 42 -8.62 -10.45 -3.19
CA LEU A 42 -7.20 -10.12 -3.44
C LEU A 42 -6.30 -11.34 -3.36
N LEU A 43 -6.70 -12.38 -2.62
CA LEU A 43 -5.89 -13.59 -2.42
C LEU A 43 -5.40 -14.23 -3.73
N PRO A 44 -6.22 -14.48 -4.77
CA PRO A 44 -5.72 -15.08 -6.01
C PRO A 44 -4.67 -14.21 -6.70
N TRP A 45 -4.85 -12.88 -6.68
CA TRP A 45 -3.88 -11.95 -7.24
C TRP A 45 -2.58 -11.89 -6.43
N LEU A 46 -2.68 -11.94 -5.10
CA LEU A 46 -1.54 -12.03 -4.21
C LEU A 46 -0.71 -13.29 -4.49
N PHE A 47 -1.36 -14.45 -4.58
CA PHE A 47 -0.69 -15.72 -4.88
C PHE A 47 -0.07 -15.73 -6.28
N ALA A 48 -0.77 -15.19 -7.29
CA ALA A 48 -0.23 -15.05 -8.63
C ALA A 48 1.02 -14.15 -8.66
N ALA A 49 0.98 -13.00 -7.97
CA ALA A 49 2.13 -12.12 -7.84
C ALA A 49 3.31 -12.82 -7.13
N ALA A 50 3.04 -13.50 -6.01
CA ALA A 50 4.06 -14.25 -5.28
C ALA A 50 4.69 -15.37 -6.13
N ALA A 51 3.88 -16.10 -6.90
CA ALA A 51 4.38 -17.14 -7.80
C ALA A 51 5.27 -16.55 -8.90
N LEU A 52 4.91 -15.41 -9.48
CA LEU A 52 5.73 -14.72 -10.47
C LEU A 52 7.05 -14.22 -9.89
N TRP A 53 7.04 -13.68 -8.67
CA TRP A 53 8.27 -13.31 -7.95
C TRP A 53 9.15 -14.51 -7.61
N ALA A 54 8.55 -15.66 -7.26
CA ALA A 54 9.28 -16.91 -7.04
C ALA A 54 9.95 -17.41 -8.34
N LEU A 55 9.20 -17.45 -9.45
CA LEU A 55 9.73 -17.87 -10.76
C LEU A 55 10.84 -16.94 -11.23
N THR A 56 10.64 -15.64 -11.13
CA THR A 56 11.64 -14.63 -11.51
C THR A 56 12.87 -14.72 -10.61
N GLY A 57 12.69 -14.92 -9.31
CA GLY A 57 13.77 -15.06 -8.33
C GLY A 57 14.59 -16.34 -8.49
N SER A 58 14.11 -17.36 -9.21
CA SER A 58 14.83 -18.62 -9.39
C SER A 58 16.20 -18.45 -10.05
N VAL A 59 16.32 -17.53 -11.01
CA VAL A 59 17.59 -17.24 -11.71
C VAL A 59 18.63 -16.61 -10.79
N PRO A 60 18.37 -15.45 -10.13
CA PRO A 60 19.37 -14.87 -9.24
C PRO A 60 19.70 -15.77 -8.05
N PHE A 61 18.71 -16.45 -7.46
CA PHE A 61 19.00 -17.35 -6.33
C PHE A 61 19.78 -18.61 -6.76
N GLY A 62 19.39 -19.24 -7.87
CA GLY A 62 20.03 -20.48 -8.32
C GLY A 62 21.38 -20.25 -9.01
N ALA A 63 21.44 -19.37 -10.02
CA ALA A 63 22.62 -19.18 -10.85
C ALA A 63 23.64 -18.20 -10.26
N LEU A 64 23.20 -17.13 -9.58
CA LEU A 64 24.10 -16.10 -9.05
C LEU A 64 24.46 -16.32 -7.58
N LEU A 65 23.49 -16.70 -6.74
CA LEU A 65 23.67 -16.85 -5.29
C LEU A 65 24.03 -18.28 -4.86
N GLY A 66 24.34 -19.15 -5.82
CA GLY A 66 24.85 -20.50 -5.54
C GLY A 66 23.85 -21.44 -4.88
N LEU A 67 22.54 -21.16 -4.92
CA LEU A 67 21.49 -22.06 -4.41
C LEU A 67 21.03 -23.10 -5.44
N ALA A 68 21.72 -23.24 -6.58
CA ALA A 68 21.43 -24.32 -7.50
C ALA A 68 21.87 -25.68 -6.89
N PRO A 69 20.97 -26.68 -6.83
CA PRO A 69 21.26 -27.95 -6.18
C PRO A 69 22.23 -28.83 -6.97
N THR A 70 22.34 -28.60 -8.28
CA THR A 70 23.31 -29.30 -9.15
C THR A 70 23.95 -28.35 -10.15
N PRO A 71 25.15 -28.68 -10.68
CA PRO A 71 25.79 -27.89 -11.74
C PRO A 71 24.91 -27.77 -13.00
N ALA A 72 24.15 -28.82 -13.34
CA ALA A 72 23.24 -28.80 -14.49
C ALA A 72 22.12 -27.77 -14.32
N ILE A 73 21.55 -27.65 -13.11
CA ILE A 73 20.52 -26.65 -12.81
C ILE A 73 21.13 -25.24 -12.79
N SER A 74 22.34 -25.08 -12.26
CA SER A 74 23.06 -23.80 -12.32
C SER A 74 23.28 -23.35 -13.77
N MET A 75 23.74 -24.25 -14.64
CA MET A 75 23.95 -23.98 -16.05
C MET A 75 22.64 -23.67 -16.79
N LEU A 76 21.55 -24.38 -16.48
CA LEU A 76 20.23 -24.12 -17.05
C LEU A 76 19.71 -22.73 -16.64
N LEU A 77 19.80 -22.37 -15.36
CA LEU A 77 19.33 -21.09 -14.85
C LEU A 77 20.19 -19.92 -15.33
N GLY A 78 21.50 -20.14 -15.51
CA GLY A 78 22.43 -19.17 -16.09
C GLY A 78 22.36 -19.08 -17.62
N HIS A 79 21.61 -19.95 -18.30
CA HIS A 79 21.50 -19.94 -19.76
C HIS A 79 20.83 -18.64 -20.25
N PRO A 80 21.34 -17.96 -21.30
CA PRO A 80 20.84 -16.66 -21.75
C PRO A 80 19.33 -16.64 -22.04
N VAL A 81 18.78 -17.73 -22.58
CA VAL A 81 17.33 -17.86 -22.82
C VAL A 81 16.54 -17.84 -21.52
N THR A 82 17.01 -18.56 -20.49
CA THR A 82 16.36 -18.62 -19.18
C THR A 82 16.41 -17.27 -18.48
N VAL A 83 17.55 -16.58 -18.58
CA VAL A 83 17.70 -15.19 -18.11
C VAL A 83 16.72 -14.26 -18.85
N GLY A 84 16.62 -14.36 -20.17
CA GLY A 84 15.66 -13.58 -20.96
C GLY A 84 14.21 -13.83 -20.56
N VAL A 85 13.82 -15.09 -20.33
CA VAL A 85 12.49 -15.46 -19.80
C VAL A 85 12.26 -14.87 -18.41
N ALA A 86 13.25 -14.92 -17.52
CA ALA A 86 13.15 -14.33 -16.19
C ALA A 86 12.98 -12.81 -16.24
N VAL A 87 13.64 -12.12 -17.17
CA VAL A 87 13.42 -10.67 -17.39
C VAL A 87 11.98 -10.39 -17.85
N VAL A 88 11.45 -11.17 -18.79
CA VAL A 88 10.04 -11.04 -19.20
C VAL A 88 9.09 -11.30 -18.02
N LEU A 89 9.33 -12.35 -17.24
CA LEU A 89 8.55 -12.65 -16.04
C LEU A 89 8.65 -11.56 -14.98
N LEU A 90 9.80 -10.88 -14.85
CA LEU A 90 9.96 -9.73 -13.95
C LEU A 90 9.01 -8.59 -14.33
N PHE A 91 8.93 -8.24 -15.62
CA PHE A 91 7.98 -7.22 -16.09
C PHE A 91 6.53 -7.61 -15.78
N VAL A 92 6.18 -8.88 -16.00
CA VAL A 92 4.84 -9.40 -15.66
C VAL A 92 4.61 -9.37 -14.14
N ALA A 93 5.60 -9.74 -13.33
CA ALA A 93 5.53 -9.71 -11.87
C ALA A 93 5.28 -8.29 -11.35
N ILE A 94 5.97 -7.29 -11.90
CA ILE A 94 5.77 -5.87 -11.58
C ILE A 94 4.34 -5.45 -11.91
N GLY A 95 3.86 -5.75 -13.13
CA GLY A 95 2.49 -5.41 -13.55
C GLY A 95 1.40 -6.04 -12.68
N VAL A 96 1.52 -7.35 -12.39
CA VAL A 96 0.57 -8.07 -11.53
C VAL A 96 0.61 -7.53 -10.09
N THR A 97 1.80 -7.19 -9.58
CA THR A 97 1.97 -6.60 -8.24
C THR A 97 1.35 -5.19 -8.17
N GLY A 98 1.50 -4.37 -9.22
CA GLY A 98 0.78 -3.11 -9.36
C GLY A 98 -0.74 -3.32 -9.35
N GLY A 99 -1.22 -4.35 -10.06
CA GLY A 99 -2.63 -4.73 -10.02
C GLY A 99 -3.14 -5.19 -8.65
N VAL A 100 -2.29 -5.81 -7.81
CA VAL A 100 -2.59 -6.12 -6.40
C VAL A 100 -2.69 -4.83 -5.59
N TYR A 101 -1.75 -3.90 -5.79
CA TYR A 101 -1.76 -2.61 -5.12
C TYR A 101 -3.03 -1.82 -5.40
N SER A 102 -3.37 -1.61 -6.68
CA SER A 102 -4.56 -0.84 -7.09
C SER A 102 -5.84 -1.44 -6.52
N ARG A 103 -6.03 -2.76 -6.64
CA ARG A 103 -7.20 -3.44 -6.08
C ARG A 103 -7.27 -3.35 -4.56
N ALA A 104 -6.14 -3.43 -3.88
CA ALA A 104 -6.09 -3.26 -2.42
C ALA A 104 -6.45 -1.83 -2.02
N VAL A 105 -5.97 -0.81 -2.75
CA VAL A 105 -6.39 0.59 -2.54
C VAL A 105 -7.89 0.76 -2.83
N GLU A 106 -8.42 0.19 -3.90
CA GLU A 106 -9.85 0.27 -4.23
C GLU A 106 -10.77 -0.39 -3.20
N GLN A 107 -10.33 -1.49 -2.58
CA GLN A 107 -11.12 -2.21 -1.59
C GLN A 107 -11.02 -1.60 -0.19
N PHE A 108 -9.82 -1.19 0.21
CA PHE A 108 -9.54 -0.74 1.57
C PHE A 108 -9.48 0.79 1.69
N GLY A 109 -9.41 1.52 0.58
CA GLY A 109 -9.23 2.98 0.56
C GLY A 109 -7.98 3.46 1.27
N GLN A 110 -7.01 2.57 1.50
CA GLN A 110 -5.83 2.84 2.33
C GLN A 110 -4.56 2.27 1.68
N THR A 111 -3.62 3.17 1.37
CA THR A 111 -2.33 2.83 0.73
C THR A 111 -1.42 1.96 1.59
N ARG A 112 -1.49 2.06 2.93
CA ARG A 112 -0.65 1.25 3.83
C ARG A 112 -0.97 -0.24 3.73
N VAL A 113 -2.25 -0.62 3.72
CA VAL A 113 -2.66 -2.03 3.57
C VAL A 113 -2.25 -2.55 2.18
N ALA A 114 -2.44 -1.75 1.13
CA ALA A 114 -1.97 -2.10 -0.21
C ALA A 114 -0.46 -2.35 -0.26
N GLY A 115 0.34 -1.49 0.37
CA GLY A 115 1.78 -1.67 0.49
C GLY A 115 2.18 -2.95 1.25
N LEU A 116 1.40 -3.38 2.25
CA LEU A 116 1.64 -4.64 2.96
C LEU A 116 1.33 -5.86 2.08
N PHE A 117 0.27 -5.82 1.27
CA PHE A 117 -0.02 -6.89 0.30
C PHE A 117 1.09 -7.00 -0.76
N VAL A 118 1.55 -5.87 -1.30
CA VAL A 118 2.68 -5.84 -2.24
C VAL A 118 3.96 -6.39 -1.60
N SER A 119 4.30 -5.92 -0.40
CA SER A 119 5.48 -6.38 0.34
C SER A 119 5.42 -7.90 0.57
N LEU A 120 4.24 -8.42 0.92
CA LEU A 120 4.03 -9.85 1.15
C LEU A 120 4.11 -10.66 -0.16
N ALA A 121 3.62 -10.15 -1.29
CA ALA A 121 3.77 -10.81 -2.59
C ALA A 121 5.24 -10.96 -2.98
N ILE A 122 5.99 -9.86 -2.92
CA ILE A 122 7.41 -9.81 -3.31
C ILE A 122 8.23 -10.69 -2.36
N ALA A 123 8.21 -10.36 -1.07
CA ALA A 123 9.03 -11.06 -0.09
C ALA A 123 8.60 -12.53 0.07
N GLY A 124 7.30 -12.81 0.06
CA GLY A 124 6.77 -14.17 0.14
C GLY A 124 7.21 -15.04 -1.04
N GLY A 125 7.14 -14.51 -2.28
CA GLY A 125 7.61 -15.22 -3.47
C GLY A 125 9.11 -15.53 -3.42
N LEU A 126 9.92 -14.53 -3.06
CA LEU A 126 11.38 -14.67 -2.97
C LEU A 126 11.83 -15.63 -1.86
N VAL A 127 11.12 -15.65 -0.72
CA VAL A 127 11.37 -16.59 0.38
C VAL A 127 11.06 -18.02 -0.02
N VAL A 128 9.93 -18.23 -0.70
CA VAL A 128 9.54 -19.58 -1.14
C VAL A 128 10.60 -20.14 -2.07
N ILE A 129 11.04 -19.39 -3.08
CA ILE A 129 12.06 -19.90 -4.01
C ILE A 129 13.42 -20.09 -3.34
N ALA A 130 13.87 -19.15 -2.50
CA ALA A 130 15.13 -19.28 -1.78
C ALA A 130 15.11 -20.50 -0.83
N GLY A 131 14.01 -20.71 -0.11
CA GLY A 131 13.82 -21.85 0.79
C GLY A 131 13.80 -23.18 0.03
N VAL A 132 13.05 -23.26 -1.07
CA VAL A 132 12.99 -24.46 -1.92
C VAL A 132 14.38 -24.81 -2.47
N LEU A 133 15.10 -23.84 -3.02
CA LEU A 133 16.44 -24.05 -3.59
C LEU A 133 17.47 -24.41 -2.51
N LEU A 134 17.42 -23.77 -1.34
CA LEU A 134 18.30 -24.08 -0.22
C LEU A 134 18.06 -25.51 0.29
N ILE A 135 16.82 -25.87 0.56
CA ILE A 135 16.44 -27.22 1.03
C ILE A 135 16.86 -28.27 0.00
N TRP A 136 16.58 -28.02 -1.28
CA TRP A 136 16.95 -28.95 -2.35
C TRP A 136 18.48 -29.10 -2.46
N THR A 137 19.24 -28.02 -2.31
CA THR A 137 20.71 -28.08 -2.35
C THR A 137 21.26 -28.88 -1.18
N LEU A 138 20.79 -28.62 0.04
CA LEU A 138 21.21 -29.36 1.24
C LEU A 138 20.81 -30.84 1.19
N ALA A 139 19.66 -31.16 0.60
CA ALA A 139 19.22 -32.53 0.40
C ALA A 139 20.05 -33.26 -0.68
N SER A 140 20.56 -32.54 -1.68
CA SER A 140 21.36 -33.11 -2.78
C SER A 140 22.81 -33.38 -2.36
N ASP A 141 23.34 -32.62 -1.39
CA ASP A 141 24.66 -32.85 -0.80
C ASP A 141 24.63 -32.71 0.73
N PRO A 142 24.24 -33.78 1.45
CA PRO A 142 24.14 -33.77 2.91
C PRO A 142 25.49 -33.60 3.63
N SER A 143 26.60 -33.85 2.93
CA SER A 143 27.95 -33.80 3.49
C SER A 143 28.54 -32.39 3.51
N ARG A 144 27.93 -31.46 2.79
CA ARG A 144 28.39 -30.07 2.68
C ARG A 144 28.19 -29.33 4.01
N PRO A 145 29.27 -28.84 4.65
CA PRO A 145 29.12 -28.00 5.83
C PRO A 145 28.52 -26.64 5.44
N PHE A 146 27.59 -26.14 6.25
CA PHE A 146 27.09 -24.76 6.14
C PHE A 146 27.98 -23.84 6.98
N ASN A 147 28.80 -23.02 6.33
CA ASN A 147 29.78 -22.16 7.02
C ASN A 147 29.60 -20.69 6.64
N LEU A 148 29.05 -19.89 7.56
CA LEU A 148 28.86 -18.45 7.36
C LEU A 148 30.17 -17.68 7.16
N GLU A 149 31.31 -18.19 7.65
CA GLU A 149 32.62 -17.56 7.42
C GLU A 149 33.02 -17.58 5.94
N ALA A 150 32.45 -18.51 5.15
CA ALA A 150 32.67 -18.58 3.71
C ALA A 150 32.24 -17.29 3.00
N ILE A 151 31.30 -16.52 3.55
CA ILE A 151 30.85 -15.24 2.97
C ILE A 151 32.01 -14.23 2.86
N GLY A 152 32.91 -14.20 3.85
CA GLY A 152 34.02 -13.25 3.89
C GLY A 152 35.34 -13.77 3.32
N THR A 153 35.44 -15.08 3.08
CA THR A 153 36.71 -15.76 2.76
C THR A 153 36.71 -16.48 1.42
N SER A 154 35.53 -16.78 0.87
CA SER A 154 35.42 -17.53 -0.38
C SER A 154 35.78 -16.68 -1.61
N PRO A 155 36.58 -17.19 -2.55
CA PRO A 155 36.87 -16.52 -3.82
C PRO A 155 35.66 -16.53 -4.79
N THR A 156 34.63 -17.31 -4.50
CA THR A 156 33.39 -17.44 -5.28
C THR A 156 32.16 -17.15 -4.43
N ILE A 157 31.02 -16.81 -5.04
CA ILE A 157 29.77 -16.53 -4.32
C ILE A 157 29.32 -17.79 -3.55
N PRO A 158 29.31 -17.77 -2.20
CA PRO A 158 28.94 -18.93 -1.41
C PRO A 158 27.42 -19.05 -1.28
N LEU A 159 26.95 -20.29 -1.12
CA LEU A 159 25.53 -20.61 -0.90
C LEU A 159 24.97 -19.89 0.33
N GLU A 160 25.81 -19.70 1.34
CA GLU A 160 25.50 -19.00 2.59
C GLU A 160 25.05 -17.55 2.35
N LEU A 161 25.59 -16.87 1.33
CA LEU A 161 25.12 -15.54 0.96
C LEU A 161 23.68 -15.58 0.46
N GLY A 162 23.36 -16.56 -0.40
CA GLY A 162 22.00 -16.80 -0.87
C GLY A 162 21.03 -17.11 0.28
N ALA A 163 21.47 -17.92 1.25
CA ALA A 163 20.69 -18.24 2.43
C ALA A 163 20.44 -17.00 3.33
N VAL A 164 21.45 -16.15 3.53
CA VAL A 164 21.31 -14.90 4.29
C VAL A 164 20.34 -13.93 3.61
N ILE A 165 20.45 -13.75 2.29
CA ILE A 165 19.53 -12.91 1.52
C ILE A 165 18.10 -13.47 1.61
N GLY A 166 17.94 -14.79 1.47
CA GLY A 166 16.65 -15.47 1.67
C GLY A 166 16.08 -15.24 3.07
N ALA A 167 16.91 -15.28 4.11
CA ALA A 167 16.52 -15.00 5.50
C ALA A 167 16.09 -13.54 5.70
N CYS A 168 16.73 -12.57 5.04
CA CYS A 168 16.29 -11.17 5.05
C CYS A 168 14.89 -11.01 4.45
N PHE A 169 14.62 -11.66 3.32
CA PHE A 169 13.26 -11.68 2.75
C PHE A 169 12.28 -12.42 3.67
N ALA A 170 12.71 -13.47 4.38
CA ALA A 170 11.86 -14.22 5.31
C ALA A 170 11.42 -13.34 6.47
N LEU A 171 12.34 -12.56 7.02
CA LEU A 171 12.04 -11.57 8.04
C LEU A 171 11.09 -10.49 7.51
N TRP A 172 11.31 -9.97 6.31
CA TRP A 172 10.43 -8.98 5.70
C TRP A 172 9.01 -9.53 5.44
N ALA A 173 8.90 -10.75 4.92
CA ALA A 173 7.63 -11.43 4.72
C ALA A 173 6.90 -11.66 6.06
N ALA A 174 7.62 -12.10 7.10
CA ALA A 174 7.07 -12.31 8.44
C ALA A 174 6.55 -10.99 9.06
N ILE A 175 7.31 -9.90 8.97
CA ILE A 175 6.88 -8.58 9.44
C ILE A 175 5.61 -8.13 8.70
N SER A 176 5.57 -8.32 7.38
CA SER A 176 4.42 -7.94 6.56
C SER A 176 3.19 -8.77 6.94
N LEU A 177 3.34 -10.09 7.08
CA LEU A 177 2.29 -11.02 7.45
C LEU A 177 1.75 -10.75 8.86
N LEU A 178 2.61 -10.45 9.83
CA LEU A 178 2.20 -10.12 11.21
C LEU A 178 1.43 -8.79 11.28
N ARG A 179 1.80 -7.81 10.46
CA ARG A 179 1.15 -6.48 10.45
C ARG A 179 -0.16 -6.44 9.66
N LEU A 180 -0.34 -7.36 8.71
CA LEU A 180 -1.45 -7.32 7.77
C LEU A 180 -2.83 -7.51 8.44
N PRO A 181 -3.07 -8.51 9.31
CA PRO A 181 -4.37 -8.71 9.96
C PRO A 181 -4.83 -7.50 10.77
N GLY A 182 -3.94 -6.96 11.63
CA GLY A 182 -4.26 -5.78 12.44
C GLY A 182 -4.55 -4.54 11.59
N SER A 183 -3.82 -4.37 10.48
CA SER A 183 -4.06 -3.26 9.56
C SER A 183 -5.38 -3.42 8.80
N ILE A 184 -5.73 -4.64 8.37
CA ILE A 184 -7.02 -4.94 7.74
C ILE A 184 -8.17 -4.68 8.72
N THR A 185 -8.07 -5.17 9.96
CA THR A 185 -9.09 -4.95 10.99
C THR A 185 -9.29 -3.46 11.25
N HIS A 186 -8.20 -2.69 11.44
CA HIS A 186 -8.27 -1.24 11.63
C HIS A 186 -8.99 -0.54 10.49
N VAL A 187 -8.63 -0.84 9.23
CA VAL A 187 -9.27 -0.23 8.07
C VAL A 187 -10.74 -0.60 7.99
N ARG A 188 -11.10 -1.87 8.22
CA ARG A 188 -12.49 -2.31 8.14
C ARG A 188 -13.36 -1.64 9.21
N LEU A 189 -12.83 -1.47 10.42
CA LEU A 189 -13.49 -0.69 11.46
C LEU A 189 -13.69 0.75 11.02
N ARG A 190 -12.65 1.39 10.45
CA ARG A 190 -12.78 2.76 9.94
C ARG A 190 -13.77 2.92 8.80
N GLN A 191 -13.78 1.99 7.85
CA GLN A 191 -14.79 1.99 6.78
C GLN A 191 -16.19 1.82 7.37
N SER A 192 -16.37 0.92 8.34
CA SER A 192 -17.65 0.73 9.02
C SER A 192 -18.09 1.96 9.81
N ASP A 193 -17.16 2.68 10.47
CA ASP A 193 -17.44 3.92 11.18
C ASP A 193 -17.90 5.01 10.19
N ILE A 194 -17.22 5.16 9.05
CA ILE A 194 -17.59 6.13 8.00
C ILE A 194 -18.98 5.80 7.43
N GLU A 195 -19.21 4.52 7.09
CA GLU A 195 -20.49 4.05 6.58
C GLU A 195 -21.62 4.31 7.59
N ARG A 196 -21.42 3.97 8.86
CA ARG A 196 -22.37 4.23 9.94
C ARG A 196 -22.65 5.72 10.11
N LEU A 197 -21.61 6.55 10.17
CA LEU A 197 -21.76 8.00 10.35
C LEU A 197 -22.51 8.68 9.20
N ARG A 198 -22.41 8.17 7.98
CA ARG A 198 -23.17 8.69 6.83
C ARG A 198 -24.66 8.34 6.87
N VAL A 199 -25.03 7.23 7.52
CA VAL A 199 -26.41 6.75 7.58
C VAL A 199 -27.12 7.18 8.86
N GLU A 200 -26.44 7.04 10.00
CA GLU A 200 -27.02 7.19 11.34
C GLU A 200 -26.43 8.39 12.11
N GLY A 201 -25.31 8.93 11.63
CA GLY A 201 -24.60 10.02 12.32
C GLY A 201 -25.37 11.33 12.27
N ASN A 202 -25.16 12.15 13.31
CA ASN A 202 -25.60 13.53 13.31
C ASN A 202 -24.73 14.33 12.33
N SER A 203 -25.40 15.05 11.44
CA SER A 203 -24.75 15.85 10.40
C SER A 203 -24.81 17.33 10.74
N PHE A 204 -23.65 17.98 10.76
CA PHE A 204 -23.51 19.41 11.00
C PHE A 204 -22.79 20.08 9.85
N ILE A 205 -23.30 21.23 9.40
CA ILE A 205 -22.57 22.08 8.48
C ILE A 205 -21.49 22.82 9.26
N GLY A 206 -20.25 22.65 8.83
CA GLY A 206 -19.06 23.31 9.33
C GLY A 206 -18.42 24.21 8.28
N THR A 207 -17.43 24.97 8.73
CA THR A 207 -16.61 25.85 7.89
C THR A 207 -15.14 25.51 8.14
N LEU A 208 -14.38 25.36 7.06
CA LEU A 208 -12.93 25.17 7.13
C LEU A 208 -12.27 26.46 7.65
N THR A 209 -11.72 26.45 8.86
CA THR A 209 -11.14 27.65 9.49
C THR A 209 -9.64 27.75 9.28
N THR A 210 -8.96 26.61 9.23
CA THR A 210 -7.48 26.57 9.14
C THR A 210 -7.08 25.49 8.14
N VAL A 211 -6.10 25.81 7.29
CA VAL A 211 -5.40 24.86 6.42
C VAL A 211 -3.91 25.10 6.56
N SER A 212 -3.18 24.12 7.07
CA SER A 212 -1.74 24.18 7.30
C SER A 212 -1.04 23.05 6.58
N PHE A 213 -0.23 23.38 5.58
CA PHE A 213 0.58 22.41 4.85
C PHE A 213 1.69 21.86 5.75
N THR A 214 1.87 20.55 5.79
CA THR A 214 2.86 19.93 6.69
C THR A 214 4.25 19.78 6.07
N ASN A 215 4.49 20.33 4.88
CA ASN A 215 5.72 20.11 4.11
C ASN A 215 6.05 18.62 3.92
N CYS A 216 5.01 17.81 3.73
CA CYS A 216 5.14 16.37 3.50
C CYS A 216 4.18 15.95 2.40
N TRP A 217 4.62 14.97 1.62
CA TRP A 217 3.82 14.34 0.58
C TRP A 217 3.75 12.85 0.84
N LEU A 218 2.67 12.23 0.36
CA LEU A 218 2.59 10.78 0.19
C LEU A 218 2.46 10.52 -1.30
N PHE A 219 3.53 10.02 -1.91
CA PHE A 219 3.72 10.10 -3.36
C PHE A 219 3.66 11.58 -3.78
N ASP A 220 2.78 11.96 -4.70
CA ASP A 220 2.62 13.35 -5.15
C ASP A 220 1.49 14.10 -4.43
N LEU A 221 0.89 13.50 -3.40
CA LEU A 221 -0.25 14.07 -2.69
C LEU A 221 0.20 14.84 -1.45
N PRO A 222 0.08 16.18 -1.41
CA PRO A 222 0.40 16.98 -0.23
C PRO A 222 -0.48 16.64 0.97
N ILE A 223 0.11 16.72 2.16
CA ILE A 223 -0.54 16.45 3.45
C ILE A 223 -0.70 17.76 4.22
N PHE A 224 -1.88 17.94 4.82
CA PHE A 224 -2.24 19.13 5.59
C PHE A 224 -2.78 18.76 6.96
N LYS A 225 -2.69 19.70 7.89
CA LYS A 225 -3.52 19.77 9.09
C LYS A 225 -4.60 20.81 8.85
N VAL A 226 -5.84 20.46 9.16
CA VAL A 226 -6.99 21.34 8.97
C VAL A 226 -7.80 21.44 10.24
N GLU A 227 -8.51 22.55 10.38
CA GLU A 227 -9.49 22.75 11.45
C GLU A 227 -10.82 23.13 10.83
N VAL A 228 -11.89 22.54 11.34
CA VAL A 228 -13.26 22.82 10.89
C VAL A 228 -14.06 23.27 12.09
N GLY A 229 -14.55 24.50 12.02
CA GLY A 229 -15.49 25.06 13.00
C GLY A 229 -16.92 24.66 12.65
N TYR A 230 -17.71 24.24 13.64
CA TYR A 230 -19.12 23.88 13.48
C TYR A 230 -19.91 24.19 14.74
N ILE A 231 -21.24 24.27 14.66
CA ILE A 231 -22.10 24.64 15.79
C ILE A 231 -22.99 23.46 16.16
N VAL A 232 -23.00 23.10 17.45
CA VAL A 232 -23.86 22.05 18.01
C VAL A 232 -24.69 22.65 19.13
N ALA A 233 -26.02 22.64 19.00
CA ALA A 233 -26.95 23.20 19.99
C ALA A 233 -26.57 24.65 20.41
N GLY A 234 -26.20 25.49 19.44
CA GLY A 234 -25.80 26.89 19.68
C GLY A 234 -24.39 27.07 20.25
N THR A 235 -23.66 25.98 20.55
CA THR A 235 -22.28 26.05 21.06
C THR A 235 -21.27 25.85 19.91
N PRO A 236 -20.32 26.77 19.70
CA PRO A 236 -19.26 26.59 18.70
C PRO A 236 -18.29 25.49 19.13
N ARG A 237 -17.91 24.65 18.18
CA ARG A 237 -16.93 23.55 18.33
C ARG A 237 -15.94 23.57 17.17
N VAL A 238 -14.77 23.00 17.39
CA VAL A 238 -13.72 22.85 16.38
C VAL A 238 -13.26 21.41 16.35
N VAL A 239 -13.13 20.84 15.16
CA VAL A 239 -12.51 19.53 14.94
C VAL A 239 -11.21 19.70 14.15
N SER A 240 -10.14 19.12 14.66
CA SER A 240 -8.86 19.01 13.94
C SER A 240 -8.84 17.73 13.11
N ALA A 241 -8.36 17.82 11.87
CA ALA A 241 -8.19 16.68 10.99
C ALA A 241 -6.90 16.77 10.17
N HIS A 242 -6.46 15.63 9.66
CA HIS A 242 -5.49 15.54 8.59
C HIS A 242 -6.23 15.53 7.26
N MET A 243 -5.66 16.21 6.26
CA MET A 243 -6.16 16.21 4.89
C MET A 243 -5.07 15.73 3.94
N ARG A 244 -5.44 14.89 2.97
CA ARG A 244 -4.60 14.48 1.86
C ARG A 244 -5.39 14.70 0.57
N THR A 245 -4.82 15.42 -0.37
CA THR A 245 -5.51 15.78 -1.62
C THR A 245 -4.47 16.08 -2.71
N SER A 246 -4.90 16.26 -3.96
CA SER A 246 -4.05 16.76 -5.03
C SER A 246 -3.83 18.27 -4.87
N ALA A 247 -2.74 18.80 -5.44
CA ALA A 247 -2.36 20.20 -5.27
C ALA A 247 -3.41 21.18 -5.83
N ASP A 248 -4.21 20.78 -6.81
CA ASP A 248 -5.30 21.53 -7.44
C ASP A 248 -6.65 21.43 -6.71
N ARG A 249 -6.72 20.65 -5.63
CA ARG A 249 -7.96 20.34 -4.91
C ARG A 249 -7.90 20.73 -3.43
N VAL A 250 -6.96 21.58 -3.04
CA VAL A 250 -6.89 22.11 -1.68
C VAL A 250 -8.05 23.08 -1.46
N PRO A 251 -9.03 22.79 -0.58
CA PRO A 251 -10.15 23.70 -0.34
C PRO A 251 -9.68 24.99 0.34
N LEU A 252 -10.27 26.12 -0.06
CA LEU A 252 -9.98 27.41 0.54
C LEU A 252 -10.54 27.50 1.97
N VAL A 253 -9.87 28.24 2.85
CA VAL A 253 -10.45 28.64 4.15
C VAL A 253 -11.77 29.36 3.91
N GLY A 254 -12.80 29.02 4.69
CA GLY A 254 -14.18 29.43 4.47
C GLY A 254 -15.02 28.41 3.69
N SER A 255 -14.41 27.37 3.11
CA SER A 255 -15.15 26.30 2.43
C SER A 255 -16.11 25.59 3.38
N ARG A 256 -17.28 25.23 2.85
CA ARG A 256 -18.30 24.46 3.59
C ARG A 256 -17.86 23.01 3.73
N MET A 257 -17.95 22.52 4.95
CA MET A 257 -17.58 21.16 5.34
C MET A 257 -18.79 20.47 5.94
N LEU A 258 -18.86 19.16 5.78
CA LEU A 258 -19.81 18.31 6.47
C LEU A 258 -19.08 17.63 7.63
N VAL A 259 -19.55 17.86 8.86
CA VAL A 259 -19.04 17.19 10.06
C VAL A 259 -20.07 16.16 10.50
N LEU A 260 -19.71 14.89 10.37
CA LEU A 260 -20.53 13.75 10.80
C LEU A 260 -20.00 13.26 12.14
N THR A 261 -20.88 13.16 13.14
CA THR A 261 -20.51 12.68 14.48
C THR A 261 -21.60 11.82 15.08
N ASP A 262 -21.22 10.93 15.98
CA ASP A 262 -22.15 10.14 16.80
C ASP A 262 -21.96 10.40 18.30
N ASP A 263 -22.83 9.81 19.12
CA ASP A 263 -22.79 9.93 20.58
C ASP A 263 -21.56 9.25 21.20
N SER A 264 -20.88 8.37 20.44
CA SER A 264 -19.63 7.73 20.86
C SER A 264 -18.41 8.66 20.72
N GLY A 265 -18.60 9.84 20.12
CA GLY A 265 -17.53 10.80 19.85
C GLY A 265 -16.71 10.48 18.60
N THR A 266 -17.17 9.55 17.76
CA THR A 266 -16.52 9.28 16.48
C THR A 266 -16.89 10.41 15.51
N THR A 267 -15.89 11.05 14.92
CA THR A 267 -16.09 12.18 14.00
C THR A 267 -15.44 11.93 12.64
N HIS A 268 -16.20 12.18 11.57
CA HIS A 268 -15.75 12.18 10.19
C HIS A 268 -16.03 13.53 9.54
N VAL A 269 -15.15 13.95 8.63
CA VAL A 269 -15.25 15.25 7.96
C VAL A 269 -15.20 15.00 6.45
N GLU A 270 -16.08 15.66 5.72
CA GLU A 270 -16.14 15.62 4.27
C GLU A 270 -16.32 17.05 3.72
N VAL A 271 -15.97 17.28 2.46
CA VAL A 271 -16.30 18.54 1.78
C VAL A 271 -17.78 18.50 1.39
N ASP A 272 -18.51 19.59 1.65
CA ASP A 272 -19.89 19.73 1.19
C ASP A 272 -19.93 20.06 -0.31
N LEU A 273 -20.08 19.02 -1.14
CA LEU A 273 -20.08 19.15 -2.60
C LEU A 273 -21.38 19.76 -3.15
N SER A 274 -22.45 19.83 -2.35
CA SER A 274 -23.75 20.31 -2.82
C SER A 274 -23.75 21.78 -3.23
N ASN A 275 -22.78 22.55 -2.72
CA ASN A 275 -22.73 24.00 -2.90
C ASN A 275 -21.56 24.50 -3.76
N GLY A 276 -20.84 23.58 -4.43
CA GLY A 276 -19.62 23.87 -5.17
C GLY A 276 -18.44 24.16 -4.24
N ALA A 277 -17.42 23.30 -4.25
CA ALA A 277 -16.20 23.53 -3.49
C ALA A 277 -15.26 24.49 -4.27
N THR A 278 -14.74 25.50 -3.59
CA THR A 278 -13.73 26.40 -4.16
C THR A 278 -12.34 25.96 -3.72
N PHE A 279 -11.43 25.79 -4.67
CA PHE A 279 -10.09 25.29 -4.43
C PHE A 279 -9.03 26.39 -4.62
N GLU A 280 -7.88 26.21 -3.98
CA GLU A 280 -6.73 27.11 -4.10
C GLU A 280 -6.23 27.14 -5.56
N PRO A 281 -6.17 28.33 -6.19
CA PRO A 281 -5.75 28.46 -7.58
C PRO A 281 -4.22 28.30 -7.76
N ASP A 282 -3.41 28.64 -6.76
CA ASP A 282 -1.96 28.53 -6.86
C ASP A 282 -1.48 27.15 -6.41
N VAL A 283 -1.50 26.21 -7.36
CA VAL A 283 -1.07 24.82 -7.17
C VAL A 283 0.44 24.69 -6.92
N THR A 284 1.24 25.69 -7.33
CA THR A 284 2.71 25.61 -7.24
C THR A 284 3.19 25.64 -5.79
N LYS A 285 2.40 26.21 -4.88
CA LYS A 285 2.65 26.20 -3.42
C LYS A 285 2.78 24.80 -2.83
N TYR A 286 2.17 23.80 -3.45
CA TYR A 286 2.09 22.43 -2.94
C TYR A 286 2.71 21.39 -3.86
N ALA A 287 3.35 21.83 -4.95
CA ALA A 287 4.04 20.94 -5.87
C ALA A 287 5.14 20.17 -5.12
N ALA A 288 5.23 18.87 -5.38
CA ALA A 288 6.32 18.06 -4.87
C ALA A 288 7.64 18.60 -5.44
N PRO A 289 8.75 18.60 -4.66
CA PRO A 289 10.06 18.90 -5.20
C PRO A 289 10.36 17.91 -6.34
N THR A 290 10.63 18.43 -7.53
CA THR A 290 11.14 17.60 -8.64
C THR A 290 12.62 17.36 -8.39
N ASP A 291 12.96 16.15 -7.95
CA ASP A 291 14.35 15.65 -7.93
C ASP A 291 14.85 15.30 -9.34
#